data_AF-A0A3D1TG37-F1
#
_entry.id   AF-A0A3D1TG37-F1
#
_cell.length_a   1.000
_cell.length_b   1.000
_cell.length_c   1.000
_cell.angle_alpha   90.00
_cell.angle_beta   90.00
_cell.angle_gamma   90.00
#
_symmetry.space_group_name_H-M   'P 1'
#
loop_
_entity.id
_entity.type
_entity.pdbx_description
1 polymer ?
#
loop_
_entity_poly.entity_id
_entity_poly.type
_entity_poly.pdbx_seq_one_letter_code
_entity_poly.pdbx_strand_id
1 'polypeptide(L)'
;MKSASLILSLACATALFSSAVRPADSAESAASLVIDLRPRFEEYGLSPRGQGARGTCSVFVVNSAYEYLFARAGGSRIRISPEFINWASNQVSHDGGDGSFFYHALEGVIRHGICAEEDYPYTEAFDITRAPDADLLETALANKRKVERRLQPVLTWISPHTAPAGLSDEHIASMIQVLNAGWPVGIGSAHSLLLVGYEGHPTDYSQGIFHVLDSALITYRTVDYAYIKEQVSDVFYLSTTRRAPFKMSLRQ
;
A
#
# COMPACT_ATOMS: atom_id res chain seq x y z
N MET A 1 -38.48 97.49 -12.48
CA MET A 1 -37.18 97.21 -13.13
C MET A 1 -36.09 97.36 -12.07
N LYS A 2 -35.12 96.41 -12.03
CA LYS A 2 -34.20 96.02 -10.91
C LYS A 2 -34.86 94.97 -9.98
N SER A 3 -34.76 93.65 -10.22
CA SER A 3 -33.63 92.67 -10.22
C SER A 3 -33.20 92.22 -8.82
N ALA A 4 -33.46 90.93 -8.50
CA ALA A 4 -32.60 90.09 -7.65
C ALA A 4 -33.03 88.61 -7.82
N SER A 5 -32.33 87.89 -8.70
CA SER A 5 -32.45 86.43 -8.86
C SER A 5 -31.57 85.72 -7.84
N LEU A 6 -32.16 84.72 -7.20
CA LEU A 6 -31.53 83.77 -6.28
C LEU A 6 -30.72 82.75 -7.11
N ILE A 7 -29.40 82.64 -6.87
CA ILE A 7 -28.57 81.57 -7.44
C ILE A 7 -28.50 80.44 -6.41
N LEU A 8 -29.07 79.29 -6.76
CA LEU A 8 -29.01 78.04 -6.00
C LEU A 8 -27.75 77.27 -6.45
N SER A 9 -26.77 77.13 -5.55
CA SER A 9 -25.56 76.32 -5.79
C SER A 9 -25.89 74.83 -5.74
N LEU A 10 -25.72 74.14 -6.87
CA LEU A 10 -25.83 72.69 -6.97
C LEU A 10 -24.43 72.07 -6.76
N ALA A 11 -24.26 71.32 -5.67
CA ALA A 11 -23.04 70.56 -5.38
C ALA A 11 -22.96 69.34 -6.31
N CYS A 12 -21.89 69.25 -7.10
CA CYS A 12 -21.59 68.10 -7.96
C CYS A 12 -20.77 67.09 -7.15
N ALA A 13 -21.41 65.99 -6.72
CA ALA A 13 -20.75 64.87 -6.06
C ALA A 13 -20.07 63.99 -7.13
N THR A 14 -18.74 64.01 -7.17
CA THR A 14 -17.93 63.09 -8.00
C THR A 14 -17.94 61.70 -7.38
N ALA A 15 -18.59 60.75 -8.05
CA ALA A 15 -18.51 59.33 -7.70
C ALA A 15 -17.14 58.77 -8.14
N LEU A 16 -16.33 58.35 -7.18
CA LEU A 16 -15.12 57.56 -7.42
C LEU A 16 -15.54 56.12 -7.77
N PHE A 17 -15.36 55.72 -9.02
CA PHE A 17 -15.43 54.31 -9.43
C PHE A 17 -14.25 53.57 -8.82
N SER A 18 -14.49 52.81 -7.75
CA SER A 18 -13.56 51.82 -7.24
C SER A 18 -13.56 50.63 -8.21
N SER A 19 -12.54 50.54 -9.06
CA SER A 19 -12.29 49.33 -9.85
C SER A 19 -11.85 48.24 -8.87
N ALA A 20 -12.80 47.44 -8.40
CA ALA A 20 -12.52 46.20 -7.70
C ALA A 20 -11.75 45.28 -8.65
N VAL A 21 -10.44 45.22 -8.47
CA VAL A 21 -9.61 44.14 -9.01
C VAL A 21 -10.16 42.86 -8.41
N ARG A 22 -10.85 42.07 -9.24
CA ARG A 22 -11.16 40.68 -8.91
C ARG A 22 -9.81 39.99 -8.64
N PRO A 23 -9.60 39.38 -7.46
CA PRO A 23 -8.49 38.46 -7.33
C PRO A 23 -8.73 37.37 -8.38
N ALA A 24 -7.75 37.18 -9.25
CA ALA A 24 -7.75 36.04 -10.13
C ALA A 24 -7.83 34.79 -9.25
N ASP A 25 -8.88 34.00 -9.41
CA ASP A 25 -8.89 32.59 -9.05
C ASP A 25 -7.81 31.90 -9.88
N SER A 26 -6.55 32.08 -9.49
CA SER A 26 -5.49 31.13 -9.79
C SER A 26 -5.59 30.05 -8.72
N ALA A 27 -6.67 29.26 -8.78
CA ALA A 27 -6.60 27.87 -8.38
C ALA A 27 -5.65 27.21 -9.38
N GLU A 28 -4.38 27.37 -9.09
CA GLU A 28 -3.27 26.70 -9.72
C GLU A 28 -3.64 25.21 -9.79
N SER A 29 -3.91 24.73 -11.00
CA SER A 29 -4.21 23.33 -11.29
C SER A 29 -3.00 22.49 -10.88
N ALA A 30 -2.90 22.13 -9.60
CA ALA A 30 -1.86 21.26 -9.11
C ALA A 30 -1.93 19.97 -9.93
N ALA A 31 -0.83 19.65 -10.63
CA ALA A 31 -0.77 18.44 -11.43
C ALA A 31 -1.09 17.22 -10.56
N SER A 32 -1.94 16.33 -11.06
CA SER A 32 -2.30 15.08 -10.38
C SER A 32 -1.05 14.28 -10.03
N LEU A 33 -0.97 13.80 -8.80
CA LEU A 33 0.06 12.89 -8.33
C LEU A 33 -0.29 11.49 -8.83
N VAL A 34 0.61 10.89 -9.62
CA VAL A 34 0.46 9.51 -10.13
C VAL A 34 1.61 8.66 -9.62
N ILE A 35 1.28 7.61 -8.88
CA ILE A 35 2.21 6.62 -8.34
C ILE A 35 1.75 5.25 -8.83
N ASP A 36 2.61 4.52 -9.52
CA ASP A 36 2.28 3.19 -10.04
C ASP A 36 3.45 2.20 -9.87
N LEU A 37 3.24 1.14 -9.09
CA LEU A 37 4.18 0.06 -8.88
C LEU A 37 3.89 -1.16 -9.76
N ARG A 38 2.75 -1.21 -10.49
CA ARG A 38 2.39 -2.36 -11.33
C ARG A 38 3.46 -2.71 -12.37
N PRO A 39 4.11 -1.74 -13.06
CA PRO A 39 5.22 -2.06 -13.96
C PRO A 39 6.39 -2.76 -13.27
N ARG A 40 6.65 -2.46 -11.99
CA ARG A 40 7.71 -3.15 -11.22
C ARG A 40 7.30 -4.58 -10.86
N PHE A 41 6.04 -4.81 -10.51
CA PHE A 41 5.54 -6.18 -10.31
C PHE A 41 5.71 -7.01 -11.60
N GLU A 42 5.41 -6.43 -12.76
CA GLU A 42 5.63 -7.08 -14.06
C GLU A 42 7.12 -7.36 -14.33
N GLU A 43 7.99 -6.37 -14.14
CA GLU A 43 9.45 -6.52 -14.28
C GLU A 43 10.01 -7.65 -13.39
N TYR A 44 9.47 -7.77 -12.19
CA TYR A 44 9.82 -8.80 -11.21
C TYR A 44 9.18 -10.16 -11.48
N GLY A 45 8.30 -10.28 -12.49
CA GLY A 45 7.56 -11.53 -12.76
C GLY A 45 6.57 -11.88 -11.65
N LEU A 46 6.09 -10.88 -10.91
CA LEU A 46 5.14 -11.02 -9.80
C LEU A 46 3.71 -10.75 -10.27
N SER A 47 3.28 -11.48 -11.30
CA SER A 47 1.89 -11.40 -11.76
C SER A 47 0.90 -11.75 -10.65
N PRO A 48 -0.31 -11.15 -10.66
CA PRO A 48 -1.36 -11.48 -9.69
C PRO A 48 -1.60 -12.99 -9.59
N ARG A 49 -1.82 -13.48 -8.36
CA ARG A 49 -2.21 -14.88 -8.10
C ARG A 49 -3.41 -14.97 -7.16
N GLY A 50 -4.12 -16.09 -7.27
CA GLY A 50 -5.40 -16.29 -6.61
C GLY A 50 -5.33 -17.04 -5.29
N GLN A 51 -6.08 -16.57 -4.30
CA GLN A 51 -6.32 -17.29 -3.05
C GLN A 51 -7.39 -18.39 -3.18
N GLY A 52 -8.14 -18.41 -4.29
CA GLY A 52 -9.26 -19.31 -4.49
C GLY A 52 -10.44 -18.98 -3.56
N ALA A 53 -11.19 -20.00 -3.15
CA ALA A 53 -12.32 -19.87 -2.24
C ALA A 53 -11.92 -19.75 -0.75
N ARG A 54 -10.61 -19.72 -0.45
CA ARG A 54 -10.06 -19.76 0.92
C ARG A 54 -9.98 -18.37 1.54
N GLY A 55 -10.05 -18.32 2.88
CA GLY A 55 -10.01 -17.10 3.70
C GLY A 55 -8.61 -16.46 3.84
N THR A 56 -7.70 -16.70 2.92
CA THR A 56 -6.26 -16.44 3.06
C THR A 56 -5.79 -15.10 2.47
N CYS A 57 -6.71 -14.15 2.24
CA CYS A 57 -6.38 -12.83 1.65
C CYS A 57 -5.19 -12.14 2.34
N SER A 58 -5.17 -12.16 3.67
CA SER A 58 -4.11 -11.56 4.47
C SER A 58 -2.76 -12.22 4.26
N VAL A 59 -2.74 -13.55 4.19
CA VAL A 59 -1.55 -14.36 3.89
C VAL A 59 -1.01 -14.01 2.51
N PHE A 60 -1.88 -13.84 1.51
CA PHE A 60 -1.47 -13.44 0.16
C PHE A 60 -0.90 -12.02 0.10
N VAL A 61 -1.41 -11.09 0.91
CA VAL A 61 -0.84 -9.73 1.03
C VAL A 61 0.55 -9.77 1.67
N VAL A 62 0.70 -10.47 2.80
CA VAL A 62 2.03 -10.64 3.45
C VAL A 62 3.01 -11.29 2.49
N ASN A 63 2.59 -12.35 1.82
CA ASN A 63 3.40 -13.01 0.81
C ASN A 63 3.85 -12.05 -0.29
N SER A 64 2.91 -11.34 -0.92
CA SER A 64 3.19 -10.44 -2.05
C SER A 64 4.13 -9.29 -1.65
N ALA A 65 4.02 -8.80 -0.42
CA ALA A 65 4.94 -7.81 0.14
C ALA A 65 6.38 -8.37 0.27
N TYR A 66 6.54 -9.61 0.74
CA TYR A 66 7.86 -10.26 0.81
C TYR A 66 8.45 -10.58 -0.56
N GLU A 67 7.63 -11.07 -1.51
CA GLU A 67 8.07 -11.32 -2.89
C GLU A 67 8.59 -10.02 -3.54
N TYR A 68 7.82 -8.93 -3.40
CA TYR A 68 8.23 -7.63 -3.93
C TYR A 68 9.53 -7.13 -3.26
N LEU A 69 9.66 -7.29 -1.95
CA LEU A 69 10.87 -6.94 -1.22
C LEU A 69 12.10 -7.67 -1.75
N PHE A 70 11.98 -8.97 -2.04
CA PHE A 70 13.10 -9.77 -2.56
C PHE A 70 13.47 -9.37 -3.97
N ALA A 71 12.48 -9.26 -4.85
CA ALA A 71 12.74 -8.90 -6.23
C ALA A 71 13.37 -7.50 -6.33
N ARG A 72 12.85 -6.52 -5.57
CA ARG A 72 13.40 -5.15 -5.55
C ARG A 72 14.85 -5.09 -5.09
N ALA A 73 15.29 -6.00 -4.24
CA ALA A 73 16.65 -5.99 -3.75
C ALA A 73 17.66 -6.79 -4.63
N GLY A 74 17.28 -7.06 -5.88
CA GLY A 74 18.09 -7.83 -6.83
C GLY A 74 18.03 -9.34 -6.58
N GLY A 75 17.00 -9.79 -5.85
CA GLY A 75 16.71 -11.20 -5.65
C GLY A 75 16.15 -11.88 -6.89
N SER A 76 16.19 -13.21 -6.87
CA SER A 76 15.54 -14.07 -7.85
C SER A 76 14.01 -13.83 -7.87
N ARG A 77 13.37 -14.05 -9.01
CA ARG A 77 11.90 -14.06 -9.20
C ARG A 77 11.24 -15.26 -8.49
N ILE A 78 11.52 -15.42 -7.20
CA ILE A 78 11.05 -16.57 -6.41
C ILE A 78 9.62 -16.29 -5.99
N ARG A 79 8.75 -17.27 -6.27
CA ARG A 79 7.43 -17.34 -5.68
C ARG A 79 7.54 -18.01 -4.32
N ILE A 80 7.08 -17.30 -3.30
CA ILE A 80 7.09 -17.79 -1.92
C ILE A 80 5.80 -18.58 -1.71
N SER A 81 5.86 -19.67 -0.94
CA SER A 81 4.69 -20.46 -0.60
C SER A 81 3.72 -19.67 0.31
N PRO A 82 2.50 -19.33 -0.16
CA PRO A 82 1.48 -18.79 0.74
C PRO A 82 0.96 -19.86 1.70
N GLU A 83 1.00 -21.15 1.32
CA GLU A 83 0.59 -22.25 2.20
C GLU A 83 1.50 -22.39 3.42
N PHE A 84 2.81 -22.24 3.23
CA PHE A 84 3.78 -22.27 4.32
C PHE A 84 3.58 -21.10 5.27
N ILE A 85 3.29 -19.90 4.74
CA ILE A 85 2.99 -18.73 5.56
C ILE A 85 1.70 -18.94 6.37
N ASN A 86 0.67 -19.55 5.78
CA ASN A 86 -0.57 -19.89 6.48
C ASN A 86 -0.33 -20.93 7.59
N TRP A 87 0.46 -21.97 7.31
CA TRP A 87 0.88 -22.94 8.34
C TRP A 87 1.68 -22.27 9.46
N ALA A 88 2.65 -21.41 9.10
CA ALA A 88 3.50 -20.72 10.05
C ALA A 88 2.70 -19.73 10.92
N SER A 89 1.70 -19.05 10.35
CA SER A 89 0.80 -18.19 11.12
C SER A 89 0.00 -18.97 12.15
N ASN A 90 -0.44 -20.19 11.79
CA ASN A 90 -1.14 -21.08 12.71
C ASN A 90 -0.27 -21.55 13.89
N GLN A 91 1.06 -21.62 13.72
CA GLN A 91 1.98 -21.91 14.83
C GLN A 91 2.09 -20.74 15.83
N VAL A 92 1.69 -19.54 15.41
CA VAL A 92 1.67 -18.34 16.27
C VAL A 92 0.28 -18.11 16.87
N SER A 93 -0.79 -18.26 16.08
CA SER A 93 -2.16 -18.02 16.52
C SER A 93 -2.75 -19.14 17.37
N HIS A 94 -2.33 -20.39 17.12
CA HIS A 94 -2.89 -21.61 17.70
C HIS A 94 -4.41 -21.77 17.48
N ASP A 95 -4.98 -21.14 16.44
CA ASP A 95 -6.42 -21.14 16.17
C ASP A 95 -6.86 -22.18 15.13
N GLY A 96 -5.95 -22.72 14.33
CA GLY A 96 -6.28 -23.70 13.30
C GLY A 96 -6.98 -23.12 12.07
N GLY A 97 -6.97 -21.79 11.92
CA GLY A 97 -7.70 -21.07 10.89
C GLY A 97 -7.08 -21.16 9.50
N ASP A 98 -7.93 -21.06 8.47
CA ASP A 98 -7.49 -20.91 7.08
C ASP A 98 -7.45 -19.43 6.67
N GLY A 99 -6.32 -18.80 7.00
CA GLY A 99 -6.15 -17.35 7.02
C GLY A 99 -5.78 -16.88 8.43
N SER A 100 -5.27 -15.66 8.54
CA SER A 100 -4.88 -15.07 9.83
C SER A 100 -4.86 -13.55 9.78
N PHE A 101 -4.61 -12.88 10.91
CA PHE A 101 -4.28 -11.46 10.89
C PHE A 101 -2.86 -11.24 10.39
N PHE A 102 -2.57 -10.05 9.85
CA PHE A 102 -1.23 -9.71 9.37
C PHE A 102 -0.15 -9.93 10.42
N TYR A 103 -0.40 -9.56 11.68
CA TYR A 103 0.60 -9.71 12.74
C TYR A 103 0.94 -11.19 13.00
N HIS A 104 0.00 -12.13 12.88
CA HIS A 104 0.27 -13.56 12.98
C HIS A 104 1.05 -14.08 11.76
N ALA A 105 0.66 -13.69 10.54
CA ALA A 105 1.36 -14.08 9.33
C ALA A 105 2.80 -13.54 9.27
N LEU A 106 2.99 -12.27 9.62
CA LEU A 106 4.31 -11.62 9.69
C LEU A 106 5.18 -12.28 10.78
N GLU A 107 4.63 -12.52 11.97
CA GLU A 107 5.35 -13.22 13.05
C GLU A 107 5.68 -14.66 12.67
N GLY A 108 4.79 -15.36 11.96
CA GLY A 108 5.03 -16.70 11.42
C GLY A 108 6.24 -16.72 10.49
N VAL A 109 6.32 -15.76 9.56
CA VAL A 109 7.50 -15.59 8.70
C VAL A 109 8.76 -15.26 9.51
N ILE A 110 8.66 -14.41 10.54
CA ILE A 110 9.80 -14.07 11.40
C ILE A 110 10.32 -15.30 12.18
N ARG A 111 9.42 -16.17 12.67
CA ARG A 111 9.81 -17.35 13.44
C ARG A 111 10.27 -18.52 12.59
N HIS A 112 9.58 -18.80 11.48
CA HIS A 112 9.75 -20.03 10.71
C HIS A 112 10.42 -19.81 9.35
N GLY A 113 10.55 -18.56 8.91
CA GLY A 113 11.14 -18.21 7.63
C GLY A 113 10.19 -18.41 6.45
N ILE A 114 10.76 -18.75 5.30
CA ILE A 114 10.06 -18.79 4.01
C ILE A 114 10.64 -19.88 3.10
N CYS A 115 9.78 -20.58 2.39
CA CYS A 115 10.17 -21.54 1.35
C CYS A 115 9.58 -21.14 -0.02
N ALA A 116 10.10 -21.78 -1.07
CA ALA A 116 9.56 -21.62 -2.41
C ALA A 116 8.18 -22.28 -2.49
N GLU A 117 7.31 -21.76 -3.35
CA GLU A 117 5.97 -22.33 -3.54
C GLU A 117 6.03 -23.76 -4.08
N GLU A 118 7.04 -24.08 -4.86
CA GLU A 118 7.27 -25.42 -5.42
C GLU A 118 7.58 -26.47 -4.34
N ASP A 119 8.24 -26.06 -3.25
CA ASP A 119 8.61 -26.96 -2.13
C ASP A 119 7.43 -27.22 -1.20
N TYR A 120 6.47 -26.29 -1.12
CA TYR A 120 5.29 -26.42 -0.29
C TYR A 120 4.06 -25.79 -0.97
N PRO A 121 3.43 -26.49 -1.92
CA PRO A 121 2.41 -25.90 -2.79
C PRO A 121 1.14 -25.49 -2.06
N TYR A 122 0.52 -24.42 -2.56
CA TYR A 122 -0.83 -24.00 -2.18
C TYR A 122 -1.87 -25.01 -2.65
N THR A 123 -2.80 -25.34 -1.75
CA THR A 123 -3.82 -26.37 -2.01
C THR A 123 -5.23 -25.80 -1.99
N GLU A 124 -6.18 -26.58 -2.50
CA GLU A 124 -7.59 -26.19 -2.55
C GLU A 124 -8.23 -26.03 -1.16
N ALA A 125 -7.72 -26.73 -0.15
CA ALA A 125 -8.22 -26.70 1.21
C ALA A 125 -7.07 -26.81 2.21
N PHE A 126 -7.11 -26.01 3.27
CA PHE A 126 -6.08 -26.03 4.30
C PHE A 126 -6.14 -27.31 5.14
N ASP A 127 -5.00 -27.98 5.28
CA ASP A 127 -4.81 -29.08 6.21
C ASP A 127 -3.73 -28.71 7.23
N ILE A 128 -4.16 -28.34 8.44
CA ILE A 128 -3.23 -27.99 9.52
C ILE A 128 -2.35 -29.17 9.94
N THR A 129 -2.79 -30.41 9.71
CA THR A 129 -2.01 -31.60 10.07
C THR A 129 -0.87 -31.87 9.09
N ARG A 130 -0.90 -31.25 7.91
CA ARG A 130 0.17 -31.30 6.91
C ARG A 130 1.35 -30.43 7.33
N ALA A 131 2.08 -30.81 8.38
CA ALA A 131 3.28 -30.07 8.78
C ALA A 131 4.39 -30.16 7.70
N PRO A 132 5.14 -29.07 7.44
CA PRO A 132 6.42 -29.13 6.73
C PRO A 132 7.36 -30.13 7.41
N ASP A 133 8.12 -30.88 6.64
CA ASP A 133 9.17 -31.74 7.20
C ASP A 133 10.35 -30.91 7.76
N ALA A 134 11.22 -31.57 8.52
CA ALA A 134 12.34 -30.91 9.18
C ALA A 134 13.33 -30.26 8.19
N ASP A 135 13.56 -30.87 7.04
CA ASP A 135 14.49 -30.37 6.03
C ASP A 135 13.96 -29.08 5.37
N LEU A 136 12.64 -29.03 5.12
CA LEU A 136 11.96 -27.85 4.62
C LEU A 136 11.98 -26.71 5.66
N LEU A 137 11.78 -27.00 6.94
CA LEU A 137 11.88 -25.99 8.02
C LEU A 137 13.29 -25.40 8.11
N GLU A 138 14.33 -26.23 8.06
CA GLU A 138 15.71 -25.76 8.05
C GLU A 138 16.01 -24.93 6.79
N THR A 139 15.51 -25.36 5.63
CA THR A 139 15.61 -24.59 4.38
C THR A 139 14.92 -23.24 4.50
N ALA A 140 13.73 -23.18 5.11
CA ALA A 140 12.97 -21.96 5.29
C ALA A 140 13.69 -20.95 6.20
N LEU A 141 14.26 -21.44 7.30
CA LEU A 141 15.10 -20.64 8.20
C LEU A 141 16.39 -20.17 7.52
N ALA A 142 17.04 -21.04 6.74
CA ALA A 142 18.24 -20.67 5.99
C ALA A 142 17.94 -19.57 4.97
N ASN A 143 16.80 -19.65 4.27
CA ASN A 143 16.35 -18.61 3.34
C ASN A 143 16.06 -17.30 4.05
N LYS A 144 15.37 -17.33 5.20
CA LYS A 144 15.20 -16.16 6.06
C LYS A 144 16.53 -15.52 6.43
N ARG A 145 17.50 -16.29 6.94
CA ARG A 145 18.82 -15.76 7.31
C ARG A 145 19.57 -15.14 6.12
N LYS A 146 19.43 -15.71 4.92
CA LYS A 146 19.99 -15.12 3.68
C LYS A 146 19.35 -13.76 3.38
N VAL A 147 18.03 -13.68 3.48
CA VAL A 147 17.27 -12.43 3.31
C VAL A 147 17.69 -11.40 4.34
N GLU A 148 17.71 -11.74 5.62
CA GLU A 148 18.07 -10.82 6.70
C GLU A 148 19.48 -10.25 6.52
N ARG A 149 20.45 -11.09 6.16
CA ARG A 149 21.82 -10.64 5.87
C ARG A 149 21.93 -9.73 4.65
N ARG A 150 21.19 -10.04 3.58
CA ARG A 150 21.32 -9.32 2.31
C ARG A 150 20.52 -8.02 2.32
N LEU A 151 19.33 -8.07 2.91
CA LEU A 151 18.30 -7.06 2.76
C LEU A 151 18.02 -6.29 4.04
N GLN A 152 18.29 -6.85 5.23
CA GLN A 152 17.92 -6.20 6.49
C GLN A 152 16.47 -5.66 6.44
N PRO A 153 15.49 -6.56 6.25
CA PRO A 153 14.09 -6.19 6.08
C PRO A 153 13.61 -5.42 7.31
N VAL A 154 12.83 -4.37 7.06
CA VAL A 154 12.17 -3.57 8.10
C VAL A 154 10.68 -3.68 7.92
N LEU A 155 10.02 -4.27 8.93
CA LEU A 155 8.58 -4.20 9.08
C LEU A 155 8.22 -2.88 9.77
N THR A 156 7.28 -2.14 9.19
CA THR A 156 6.75 -0.93 9.81
C THR A 156 5.23 -0.94 9.73
N TRP A 157 4.60 -0.73 10.89
CA TRP A 157 3.17 -0.49 11.00
C TRP A 157 2.91 1.00 10.85
N ILE A 158 2.10 1.37 9.86
CA ILE A 158 1.53 2.72 9.77
C ILE A 158 0.38 2.83 10.77
N SER A 159 -0.42 1.77 10.84
CA SER A 159 -1.50 1.63 11.81
C SER A 159 -1.55 0.15 12.22
N PRO A 160 -1.21 -0.20 13.47
CA PRO A 160 -1.40 -1.57 13.95
C PRO A 160 -2.90 -1.89 14.06
N HIS A 161 -3.25 -3.16 14.14
CA HIS A 161 -4.65 -3.58 14.21
C HIS A 161 -5.42 -2.92 15.36
N THR A 162 -6.45 -2.16 15.00
CA THR A 162 -7.38 -1.52 15.92
C THR A 162 -8.83 -1.89 15.62
N ALA A 163 -9.62 -2.09 16.67
CA ALA A 163 -11.07 -2.21 16.60
C ALA A 163 -11.71 -1.03 17.37
N PRO A 164 -12.63 -0.25 16.77
CA PRO A 164 -13.18 -0.38 15.42
C PRO A 164 -12.20 0.03 14.30
N ALA A 165 -12.52 -0.35 13.06
CA ALA A 165 -11.77 0.06 11.87
C ALA A 165 -11.85 1.58 11.64
N GLY A 166 -10.88 2.12 10.90
CA GLY A 166 -10.83 3.52 10.53
C GLY A 166 -9.41 4.08 10.52
N LEU A 167 -9.05 4.78 9.44
CA LEU A 167 -7.78 5.46 9.31
C LEU A 167 -7.93 6.98 9.42
N SER A 168 -6.94 7.65 9.99
CA SER A 168 -6.84 9.10 9.94
C SER A 168 -6.25 9.55 8.60
N ASP A 169 -6.39 10.83 8.28
CA ASP A 169 -5.82 11.41 7.05
C ASP A 169 -4.28 11.34 7.08
N GLU A 170 -3.66 11.38 8.26
CA GLU A 170 -2.22 11.20 8.45
C GLU A 170 -1.75 9.77 8.14
N HIS A 171 -2.54 8.75 8.48
CA HIS A 171 -2.25 7.38 8.07
C HIS A 171 -2.25 7.28 6.53
N ILE A 172 -3.26 7.85 5.88
CA ILE A 172 -3.39 7.81 4.42
C ILE A 172 -2.26 8.60 3.75
N ALA A 173 -1.90 9.78 4.27
CA ALA A 173 -0.73 10.52 3.82
C ALA A 173 0.56 9.69 3.91
N SER A 174 0.74 8.95 5.01
CA SER A 174 1.90 8.07 5.22
C SER A 174 1.92 6.93 4.21
N MET A 175 0.77 6.34 3.88
CA MET A 175 0.66 5.29 2.86
C MET A 175 1.09 5.80 1.49
N ILE A 176 0.63 6.99 1.08
CA ILE A 176 1.01 7.63 -0.18
C ILE A 176 2.52 7.92 -0.22
N GLN A 177 3.10 8.39 0.88
CA GLN A 177 4.56 8.59 0.97
C GLN A 177 5.34 7.28 0.79
N VAL A 178 4.87 6.18 1.38
CA VAL A 178 5.50 4.86 1.25
C VAL A 178 5.38 4.33 -0.19
N LEU A 179 4.22 4.49 -0.82
CA LEU A 179 4.02 4.15 -2.23
C LEU A 179 4.97 4.99 -3.13
N ASN A 180 5.09 6.28 -2.87
CA ASN A 180 6.00 7.18 -3.59
C ASN A 180 7.48 6.79 -3.40
N ALA A 181 7.84 6.24 -2.24
CA ALA A 181 9.16 5.65 -1.99
C ALA A 181 9.37 4.28 -2.69
N GLY A 182 8.36 3.81 -3.43
CA GLY A 182 8.40 2.62 -4.26
C GLY A 182 8.04 1.33 -3.54
N TRP A 183 7.48 1.40 -2.33
CA TRP A 183 7.11 0.24 -1.52
C TRP A 183 5.60 0.02 -1.55
N PRO A 184 5.13 -1.22 -1.79
CA PRO A 184 3.71 -1.52 -1.66
C PRO A 184 3.31 -1.52 -0.18
N VAL A 185 2.02 -1.33 0.08
CA VAL A 185 1.47 -1.22 1.43
C VAL A 185 0.37 -2.26 1.62
N GLY A 186 0.50 -3.11 2.63
CA GLY A 186 -0.55 -4.05 3.01
C GLY A 186 -1.63 -3.33 3.82
N ILE A 187 -2.89 -3.51 3.44
CA ILE A 187 -4.05 -2.99 4.16
C ILE A 187 -5.00 -4.13 4.53
N GLY A 188 -5.39 -4.20 5.79
CA GLY A 188 -6.33 -5.21 6.26
C GLY A 188 -7.71 -4.62 6.45
N SER A 189 -8.71 -5.41 6.06
CA SER A 189 -10.13 -5.12 6.22
C SER A 189 -10.86 -6.46 6.33
N ALA A 190 -12.16 -6.51 6.07
CA ALA A 190 -12.85 -7.79 5.83
C ALA A 190 -12.21 -8.61 4.68
N HIS A 191 -11.56 -7.94 3.72
CA HIS A 191 -10.74 -8.55 2.68
C HIS A 191 -9.43 -7.76 2.53
N SER A 192 -8.30 -8.38 2.86
CA SER A 192 -6.99 -7.72 2.82
C SER A 192 -6.54 -7.48 1.37
N LEU A 193 -5.92 -6.33 1.14
CA LEU A 193 -5.41 -5.91 -0.17
C LEU A 193 -3.97 -5.39 -0.06
N LEU A 194 -3.23 -5.42 -1.16
CA LEU A 194 -1.92 -4.78 -1.25
C LEU A 194 -2.02 -3.55 -2.15
N LEU A 195 -1.83 -2.36 -1.59
CA LEU A 195 -1.73 -1.13 -2.36
C LEU A 195 -0.45 -1.12 -3.18
N VAL A 196 -0.60 -0.80 -4.46
CA VAL A 196 0.49 -0.75 -5.46
C VAL A 196 0.49 0.56 -6.24
N GLY A 197 -0.34 1.52 -5.88
CA GLY A 197 -0.34 2.83 -6.52
C GLY A 197 -1.41 3.77 -5.98
N TYR A 198 -1.32 5.01 -6.41
CA TYR A 198 -2.24 6.10 -6.07
C TYR A 198 -2.31 7.08 -7.23
N GLU A 199 -3.50 7.59 -7.53
CA GLU A 199 -3.72 8.69 -8.45
C GLU A 199 -4.68 9.69 -7.81
N GLY A 200 -4.29 10.97 -7.75
CA GLY A 200 -5.15 12.00 -7.19
C GLY A 200 -4.43 13.31 -6.87
N HIS A 201 -5.08 14.18 -6.10
CA HIS A 201 -4.52 15.48 -5.76
C HIS A 201 -3.34 15.35 -4.78
N PRO A 202 -2.24 16.10 -4.95
CA PRO A 202 -1.04 15.95 -4.12
C PRO A 202 -1.22 16.33 -2.64
N THR A 203 -2.29 17.04 -2.29
CA THR A 203 -2.58 17.50 -0.92
C THR A 203 -4.02 17.26 -0.46
N ASP A 204 -4.92 16.89 -1.37
CA ASP A 204 -6.32 16.56 -1.05
C ASP A 204 -6.59 15.13 -1.48
N TYR A 205 -6.26 14.20 -0.59
CA TYR A 205 -6.32 12.78 -0.93
C TYR A 205 -7.75 12.25 -1.06
N SER A 206 -8.75 13.01 -0.60
CA SER A 206 -10.16 12.60 -0.57
C SER A 206 -10.76 12.30 -1.94
N GLN A 207 -10.16 12.88 -2.99
CA GLN A 207 -10.58 12.70 -4.39
C GLN A 207 -9.74 11.65 -5.13
N GLY A 208 -8.76 11.04 -4.45
CA GLY A 208 -7.85 10.08 -5.07
C GLY A 208 -8.38 8.65 -5.11
N ILE A 209 -7.78 7.87 -5.99
CA ILE A 209 -7.98 6.43 -6.12
C ILE A 209 -6.70 5.68 -5.79
N PHE A 210 -6.83 4.53 -5.16
CA PHE A 210 -5.72 3.62 -4.87
C PHE A 210 -5.77 2.43 -5.80
N HIS A 211 -4.63 2.07 -6.38
CA HIS A 211 -4.48 0.82 -7.11
C HIS A 211 -4.12 -0.29 -6.14
N VAL A 212 -4.83 -1.41 -6.21
CA VAL A 212 -4.65 -2.57 -5.34
C VAL A 212 -4.41 -3.83 -6.14
N LEU A 213 -3.55 -4.69 -5.63
CA LEU A 213 -3.46 -6.10 -5.99
C LEU A 213 -4.46 -6.89 -5.13
N ASP A 214 -5.35 -7.64 -5.79
CA ASP A 214 -6.45 -8.37 -5.17
C ASP A 214 -6.33 -9.88 -5.47
N SER A 215 -6.07 -10.67 -4.43
CA SER A 215 -5.91 -12.12 -4.55
C SER A 215 -7.22 -12.89 -4.68
N ALA A 216 -8.38 -12.29 -4.35
CA ALA A 216 -9.67 -12.93 -4.63
C ALA A 216 -10.04 -12.84 -6.11
N LEU A 217 -9.63 -11.74 -6.76
CA LEU A 217 -9.95 -11.46 -8.16
C LEU A 217 -8.80 -11.74 -9.14
N ILE A 218 -7.61 -12.08 -8.62
CA ILE A 218 -6.41 -12.37 -9.41
C ILE A 218 -6.08 -11.21 -10.36
N THR A 219 -6.20 -9.97 -9.86
CA THR A 219 -6.06 -8.79 -10.72
C THR A 219 -5.63 -7.56 -9.93
N TYR A 220 -5.30 -6.51 -10.67
CA TYR A 220 -5.27 -5.16 -10.13
C TYR A 220 -6.64 -4.51 -10.28
N ARG A 221 -7.09 -3.81 -9.25
CA ARG A 221 -8.29 -2.97 -9.31
C ARG A 221 -8.07 -1.66 -8.57
N THR A 222 -9.12 -0.85 -8.47
CA THR A 222 -9.10 0.37 -7.68
C THR A 222 -10.01 0.28 -6.46
N VAL A 223 -9.66 1.05 -5.43
CA VAL A 223 -10.52 1.42 -4.31
C VAL A 223 -10.42 2.93 -4.11
N ASP A 224 -11.47 3.56 -3.61
CA ASP A 224 -11.47 4.99 -3.35
C ASP A 224 -10.97 5.32 -1.94
N TYR A 225 -10.80 6.62 -1.69
CA TYR A 225 -10.41 7.14 -0.39
C TYR A 225 -11.36 6.74 0.74
N ALA A 226 -12.68 6.76 0.50
CA ALA A 226 -13.68 6.46 1.50
C ALA A 226 -13.54 5.01 2.00
N TYR A 227 -13.35 4.06 1.09
CA TYR A 227 -13.04 2.68 1.44
C TYR A 227 -11.79 2.58 2.34
N ILE A 228 -10.69 3.24 1.96
CA ILE A 228 -9.46 3.21 2.76
C ILE A 228 -9.69 3.81 4.14
N LYS A 229 -10.40 4.93 4.21
CA LYS A 229 -10.63 5.66 5.47
C LYS A 229 -11.54 4.91 6.43
N GLU A 230 -12.57 4.25 5.92
CA GLU A 230 -13.64 3.68 6.74
C GLU A 230 -13.51 2.18 7.00
N GLN A 231 -12.90 1.43 6.08
CA GLN A 231 -12.93 -0.04 6.12
C GLN A 231 -11.61 -0.67 6.55
N VAL A 232 -10.50 0.07 6.48
CA VAL A 232 -9.17 -0.46 6.81
C VAL A 232 -8.93 -0.41 8.32
N SER A 233 -8.44 -1.52 8.88
CA SER A 233 -8.22 -1.71 10.32
C SER A 233 -6.75 -1.86 10.73
N ASP A 234 -5.88 -2.25 9.80
CA ASP A 234 -4.43 -2.24 9.98
C ASP A 234 -3.70 -1.99 8.66
N VAL A 235 -2.49 -1.46 8.78
CA VAL A 235 -1.64 -1.02 7.68
C VAL A 235 -0.18 -1.29 8.00
N PHE A 236 0.50 -2.02 7.12
CA PHE A 236 1.94 -2.25 7.22
C PHE A 236 2.63 -2.10 5.86
N TYR A 237 3.94 -1.94 5.90
CA TYR A 237 4.78 -2.16 4.74
C TYR A 237 6.10 -2.82 5.14
N LEU A 238 6.74 -3.44 4.15
CA LEU A 238 8.09 -3.95 4.26
C LEU A 238 9.03 -3.07 3.45
N SER A 239 10.18 -2.76 4.03
CA SER A 239 11.25 -2.03 3.35
C SER A 239 12.61 -2.63 3.70
N THR A 240 13.69 -1.96 3.29
CA THR A 240 15.07 -2.35 3.60
C THR A 240 15.85 -1.14 4.10
N THR A 241 16.72 -1.34 5.10
CA THR A 241 17.70 -0.32 5.52
C THR A 241 18.86 -0.18 4.52
N ARG A 242 19.11 -1.20 3.69
CA ARG A 242 20.12 -1.13 2.64
C ARG A 242 19.53 -0.44 1.43
N ARG A 243 20.14 0.68 1.03
CA ARG A 243 19.89 1.24 -0.30
C ARG A 243 20.21 0.15 -1.33
N ALA A 244 19.21 -0.21 -2.15
CA ALA A 244 19.48 -0.99 -3.35
C ALA A 244 20.62 -0.30 -4.12
N PRO A 245 21.65 -1.02 -4.59
CA PRO A 245 22.72 -0.40 -5.34
C PRO A 245 22.11 0.28 -6.57
N PHE A 246 22.11 1.62 -6.53
CA PHE A 246 21.71 2.43 -7.67
C PHE A 246 22.85 2.36 -8.70
N LYS A 247 22.59 1.61 -9.79
CA LYS A 247 23.27 1.52 -11.11
C LYS A 247 23.86 0.14 -11.41
N MET A 248 23.39 -0.43 -12.52
CA MET A 248 24.29 -0.60 -13.65
C MET A 248 23.59 -0.19 -14.95
N SER A 249 24.17 0.83 -15.56
CA SER A 249 23.91 1.29 -16.93
C SER A 249 24.05 0.12 -17.90
N LEU A 250 23.03 -0.14 -18.70
CA LEU A 250 23.17 -0.87 -19.95
C LEU A 250 23.96 0.01 -20.93
N ARG A 251 25.28 -0.21 -20.97
CA ARG A 251 26.22 0.13 -22.05
C ARG A 251 27.29 -0.97 -21.99
N GLN A 252 27.64 -1.72 -23.04
CA GLN A 252 27.30 -1.76 -24.46
C GLN A 252 26.99 -3.21 -24.85
#